data_AF-A0A1X1NHR7-F1
#
_entry.id   AF-A0A1X1NHR7-F1
#
_cell.length_a   1.000
_cell.length_b   1.000
_cell.length_c   1.000
_cell.angle_alpha   90.00
_cell.angle_beta   90.00
_cell.angle_gamma   90.00
#
_symmetry.space_group_name_H-M   'P 1'
#
loop_
_entity.id
_entity.type
_entity.pdbx_description
1 polymer ?
#
loop_
_entity_poly.entity_id
_entity_poly.type
_entity_poly.pdbx_seq_one_letter_code
_entity_poly.pdbx_strand_id
1 'polypeptide(L)' 'MSHPAPSWASSRRSERLAGAPVVRRGADWWLVSPTGSLLAQDPVFTGELDRFAADLAAADRAVAEIRSESKAAHEARS' A
#
# COMPACT_ATOMS: atom_id res chain seq x y z
N MET A 1 -16.70 -6.31 25.84
CA MET A 1 -17.38 -6.13 24.54
C MET A 1 -16.31 -6.08 23.46
N SER A 2 -16.24 -7.10 22.61
CA SER A 2 -15.26 -7.13 21.51
C SER A 2 -15.77 -6.25 20.39
N HIS A 3 -15.08 -5.15 20.10
CA HIS A 3 -15.42 -4.29 18.97
C HIS A 3 -15.19 -5.07 17.68
N PRO A 4 -16.16 -5.12 16.74
CA PRO A 4 -15.91 -5.68 15.42
C PRO A 4 -14.80 -4.86 14.78
N ALA A 5 -13.74 -5.54 14.33
CA ALA A 5 -12.68 -4.89 13.58
C ALA A 5 -13.32 -4.20 12.37
N PRO A 6 -13.15 -2.88 12.23
CA PRO A 6 -13.82 -2.14 11.19
C PRO A 6 -13.38 -2.68 9.81
N SER A 7 -14.30 -2.82 8.87
CA SER A 7 -14.12 -3.56 7.60
C SER A 7 -12.93 -3.09 6.74
N TRP A 8 -12.42 -1.89 7.00
CA TRP A 8 -11.18 -1.37 6.41
C TRP A 8 -9.95 -2.19 6.84
N ALA A 9 -9.95 -2.87 7.99
CA ALA A 9 -8.89 -3.81 8.39
C ALA A 9 -8.77 -5.05 7.46
N SER A 10 -9.81 -5.36 6.68
CA SER A 10 -9.82 -6.44 5.70
C SER A 10 -9.48 -5.98 4.27
N SER A 11 -9.35 -4.67 4.02
CA SER A 11 -8.71 -4.20 2.78
C SER A 11 -7.30 -4.77 2.77
N ARG A 12 -6.93 -5.53 1.74
CA ARG A 12 -5.58 -6.09 1.65
C ARG A 12 -4.60 -4.98 1.92
N ARG A 13 -3.57 -5.23 2.74
CA ARG A 13 -2.52 -4.25 3.07
C ARG A 13 -1.94 -3.57 1.79
N SER A 14 -2.00 -4.28 0.65
CA SER A 14 -1.62 -3.81 -0.69
C SER A 14 -2.51 -2.71 -1.30
N GLU A 15 -3.74 -2.52 -0.84
CA GLU A 15 -4.64 -1.47 -1.36
C GLU A 15 -4.46 -0.14 -0.60
N ARG A 16 -3.93 -0.19 0.63
CA ARG A 16 -3.60 1.01 1.40
C ARG A 16 -2.21 1.48 1.12
N LEU A 17 -2.11 2.76 0.83
CA LEU A 17 -0.84 3.41 0.56
C LEU A 17 -0.05 3.57 1.87
N ALA A 18 0.93 2.69 2.13
CA ALA A 18 1.81 2.73 3.30
C ALA A 18 1.10 2.91 4.67
N GLY A 19 -0.11 2.38 4.82
CA GLY A 19 -0.90 2.54 6.06
C GLY A 19 -1.58 3.91 6.21
N ALA A 20 -1.48 4.80 5.24
CA ALA A 20 -2.24 6.04 5.17
C ALA A 20 -3.74 5.76 4.98
N PRO A 21 -4.61 6.70 5.38
CA PRO A 21 -6.07 6.62 5.16
C PRO A 21 -6.44 6.85 3.67
N VAL A 22 -5.72 6.23 2.75
CA VAL A 22 -5.88 6.39 1.29
C VAL A 22 -5.78 5.02 0.64
N VAL A 23 -6.73 4.70 -0.25
CA VAL A 23 -6.76 3.46 -1.01
C VAL A 23 -6.95 3.70 -2.51
N ARG A 24 -6.36 2.86 -3.34
CA ARG A 24 -6.61 2.85 -4.79
C ARG A 24 -7.65 1.80 -5.14
N ARG A 25 -8.69 2.17 -5.88
CA ARG A 25 -9.73 1.27 -6.39
C ARG A 25 -9.85 1.45 -7.89
N GLY A 26 -9.32 0.51 -8.66
CA GLY A 26 -9.17 0.67 -10.10
C GLY A 26 -8.23 1.84 -10.42
N ALA A 27 -8.70 2.79 -11.21
CA ALA A 27 -7.95 4.00 -11.53
C ALA A 27 -8.06 5.10 -10.46
N ASP A 28 -9.04 5.01 -9.56
CA ASP A 28 -9.43 6.10 -8.68
C ASP A 28 -8.84 6.01 -7.28
N TRP A 29 -8.52 7.17 -6.71
CA TRP A 29 -8.04 7.33 -5.34
C TRP A 29 -9.17 7.69 -4.38
N TRP A 30 -9.26 6.98 -3.26
CA TRP A 30 -10.27 7.19 -2.23
C TRP A 30 -9.63 7.51 -0.90
N LEU A 31 -10.01 8.63 -0.30
CA LEU A 31 -9.72 8.98 1.08
C LEU A 31 -10.68 8.21 1.99
N VAL A 32 -10.17 7.54 3.01
CA VAL A 32 -10.95 6.65 3.86
C VAL A 32 -10.90 7.13 5.30
N SER A 33 -12.07 7.39 5.88
CA SER A 33 -12.22 7.71 7.29
C SER A 33 -13.09 6.64 7.98
N PRO A 34 -13.19 6.63 9.32
CA PRO A 34 -14.15 5.78 10.01
C PRO A 34 -15.61 6.05 9.62
N THR A 35 -15.92 7.26 9.15
CA THR A 35 -17.27 7.71 8.79
C THR A 35 -17.62 7.47 7.32
N GLY A 36 -16.66 7.15 6.46
CA GLY A 36 -16.94 6.87 5.06
C GLY A 36 -15.71 6.89 4.15
N SER A 37 -15.96 6.93 2.85
CA SER A 37 -14.93 7.10 1.83
C SER A 37 -15.30 8.24 0.90
N LEU A 38 -14.32 9.07 0.54
CA LEU A 38 -14.46 10.20 -0.36
C LEU A 38 -13.54 10.02 -1.56
N LEU A 39 -14.07 10.19 -2.76
CA LEU A 39 -13.29 10.18 -3.99
C LEU A 39 -12.39 11.43 -4.04
N ALA A 40 -11.09 11.22 -4.25
CA ALA A 40 -10.15 12.29 -4.52
C ALA A 40 -10.31 12.75 -5.97
N GLN A 41 -10.73 14.01 -6.16
CA GLN A 41 -10.99 14.58 -7.48
C GLN A 41 -9.96 15.63 -7.90
N ASP A 42 -9.12 16.10 -6.97
CA ASP A 42 -8.07 17.06 -7.28
C ASP A 42 -6.94 16.35 -8.06
N PRO A 43 -6.69 16.75 -9.32
CA PRO A 43 -5.75 16.05 -10.19
C PRO A 43 -4.28 16.19 -9.74
N VAL A 44 -3.92 17.28 -9.07
CA VAL A 44 -2.57 17.48 -8.53
C VAL A 44 -2.38 16.51 -7.37
N PHE A 45 -3.35 16.45 -6.46
CA PHE A 45 -3.31 15.55 -5.33
C PHE A 45 -3.27 14.08 -5.75
N THR A 46 -4.12 13.66 -6.70
CA THR A 46 -4.10 12.27 -7.21
C THR A 46 -2.79 11.93 -7.93
N GLY A 47 -2.18 12.91 -8.63
CA GLY A 47 -0.88 12.72 -9.26
C GLY A 47 0.24 12.47 -8.25
N GLU A 48 0.23 13.15 -7.11
CA GLU A 48 1.19 12.88 -6.02
C GLU A 48 0.98 11.50 -5.40
N LEU A 49 -0.28 11.04 -5.25
CA LEU A 49 -0.58 9.69 -4.78
C LEU A 49 -0.06 8.62 -5.74
N ASP A 50 -0.20 8.84 -7.06
CA ASP A 50 0.35 7.93 -8.07
C ASP A 50 1.89 7.86 -8.01
N ARG A 51 2.56 9.01 -7.85
CA ARG A 51 4.02 9.03 -7.68
C ARG A 51 4.46 8.27 -6.44
N PHE A 52 3.81 8.53 -5.30
CA PHE A 52 4.13 7.83 -4.06
C PHE A 52 3.88 6.33 -4.17
N ALA A 53 2.81 5.91 -4.84
CA ALA A 53 2.55 4.50 -5.09
C ALA A 53 3.64 3.84 -5.95
N ALA A 54 4.16 4.54 -6.95
CA ALA A 54 5.27 4.06 -7.77
C ALA A 54 6.57 3.93 -6.95
N ASP A 55 6.89 4.93 -6.13
CA ASP A 55 8.07 4.91 -5.26
C ASP A 55 8.00 3.77 -4.24
N LEU A 56 6.83 3.56 -3.63
CA LEU A 56 6.60 2.45 -2.69
C LEU A 56 6.78 1.10 -3.38
N ALA A 57 6.24 0.93 -4.59
CA ALA A 57 6.41 -0.30 -5.37
C ALA A 57 7.87 -0.55 -5.76
N ALA A 58 8.64 0.50 -6.06
CA ALA A 58 10.07 0.41 -6.33
C ALA A 58 10.85 -0.01 -5.08
N ALA A 59 10.52 0.56 -3.92
CA ALA A 59 11.12 0.18 -2.64
C ALA A 59 10.81 -1.28 -2.28
N ASP A 60 9.55 -1.72 -2.41
CA ASP A 60 9.15 -3.11 -2.16
C ASP A 60 9.90 -4.09 -3.07
N ARG A 61 10.11 -3.72 -4.34
CA ARG A 61 10.91 -4.52 -5.28
C ARG A 61 12.37 -4.61 -4.85
N ALA A 62 12.99 -3.49 -4.50
CA ALA A 62 14.38 -3.46 -4.04
C ALA A 62 14.58 -4.32 -2.78
N VAL A 63 13.64 -4.26 -1.82
CA VAL A 63 13.66 -5.12 -0.63
C VAL A 63 13.52 -6.60 -1.01
N ALA A 64 12.65 -6.94 -1.96
CA ALA A 64 12.48 -8.30 -2.44
C ALA A 64 13.74 -8.87 -3.13
N GLU A 65 14.44 -8.04 -3.92
CA GLU A 65 15.71 -8.38 -4.57
C GLU A 65 16.79 -8.69 -3.52
N ILE A 66 17.02 -7.78 -2.56
CA ILE A 66 17.99 -7.97 -1.48
C ILE A 66 17.71 -9.26 -0.69
N ARG A 67 16.44 -9.53 -0.39
CA ARG A 67 16.03 -10.74 0.34
C ARG A 67 16.30 -12.02 -0.46
N SER A 68 16.12 -11.96 -1.78
CA SER A 68 16.36 -13.10 -2.67
C SER A 68 17.85 -13.40 -2.78
N GLU A 69 18.69 -12.37 -2.94
CA GLU A 69 20.15 -12.49 -2.96
C GLU A 69 20.69 -13.05 -1.64
N SER A 70 20.19 -12.55 -0.51
CA SER A 70 20.57 -13.01 0.83
C SER A 70 20.22 -14.50 1.05
N LYS A 71 19.06 -14.93 0.55
CA LYS A 71 18.64 -16.34 0.61
C LYS A 71 19.58 -17.22 -0.22
N ALA A 72 19.91 -16.82 -1.46
CA ALA A 72 20.81 -17.57 -2.33
C ALA A 72 22.23 -17.68 -1.74
N ALA A 73 22.73 -16.61 -1.10
CA ALA A 73 24.02 -16.62 -0.43
C ALA A 73 24.07 -17.54 0.80
N HIS A 74 22.96 -17.65 1.54
CA HIS A 74 22.85 -18.59 2.67
C HIS A 74 22.82 -20.06 2.22
N GLU A 75 22.13 -20.34 1.10
CA GLU A 75 22.04 -21.68 0.52
C GLU A 75 23.37 -22.15 -0.07
N ALA A 76 24.13 -21.28 -0.73
CA ALA A 76 25.45 -21.61 -1.27
C ALA A 76 26.54 -21.85 -0.19
N ARG A 77 26.27 -21.49 1.07
CA ARG A 77 27.20 -21.66 2.20
C ARG A 77 26.89 -22.88 3.07
N SER A 78 25.77 -23.57 2.79
CA SER A 78 25.39 -24.83 3.46
C SER A 78 25.77 -26.03 2.61
#